data_AF-A0A183A436-F1
#
_entry.id   AF-A0A183A436-F1
#
_cell.length_a   1.000
_cell.length_b   1.000
_cell.length_c   1.000
_cell.angle_alpha   90.00
_cell.angle_beta   90.00
_cell.angle_gamma   90.00
#
_symmetry.space_group_name_H-M   'P 1'
#
loop_
_entity.id
_entity.type
_entity.pdbx_description
1 polymer ?
#
loop_
_entity_poly.entity_id
_entity_poly.type
_entity_poly.pdbx_seq_one_letter_code
_entity_poly.pdbx_strand_id
1 'polypeptide(L)'
;LVAANCTPNKTYGERSLKLNRGIRRSLPWVFIIADPPQSIIGIDFLRHINLKVDPVGQKLINRLTTCETHGTPSTVPSVSLLLYFPDASDRFRVVLSEFPELRKPPDIPSVDDGYCSPHC
;
A
#
# COMPACT_ATOMS: atom_id res chain seq x y z
N LEU A 1 13.88 7.25 6.76
CA LEU A 1 12.98 6.77 5.67
C LEU A 1 12.58 7.97 4.81
N VAL A 2 12.55 7.81 3.49
CA VAL A 2 12.09 8.86 2.56
C VAL A 2 10.76 8.39 1.96
N ALA A 3 9.77 9.27 1.89
CA ALA A 3 8.49 8.98 1.27
C ALA A 3 8.60 8.89 -0.26
N ALA A 4 7.57 8.34 -0.90
CA ALA A 4 7.52 8.25 -2.37
C ALA A 4 7.53 9.63 -3.06
N ASN A 5 7.15 10.70 -2.37
CA ASN A 5 7.24 12.09 -2.85
C ASN A 5 8.61 12.74 -2.56
N CYS A 6 9.63 11.94 -2.24
CA CYS A 6 10.99 12.39 -1.90
C CYS A 6 11.10 13.31 -0.67
N THR A 7 10.05 13.44 0.16
CA THR A 7 10.16 14.19 1.41
C THR A 7 10.60 13.27 2.55
N PRO A 8 11.42 13.74 3.50
CA PRO A 8 11.74 12.97 4.70
C PRO A 8 10.47 12.68 5.50
N ASN A 9 10.24 11.40 5.82
CA ASN A 9 9.24 11.06 6.83
C ASN A 9 9.89 11.20 8.21
N LYS A 10 9.27 11.99 9.09
CA LYS A 10 9.68 12.02 10.50
C LYS A 10 9.45 10.63 11.08
N THR A 11 10.49 10.04 11.64
CA THR A 11 10.47 8.76 12.34
C THR A 11 10.84 8.97 13.80
N TYR A 12 10.16 8.28 14.71
CA TYR A 12 10.29 8.44 16.16
C TYR A 12 10.88 7.19 16.84
N GLY A 13 11.42 6.26 16.05
CA GLY A 13 12.00 5.00 16.51
C GLY A 13 11.13 3.79 16.17
N GLU A 14 11.33 2.71 16.92
CA GLU A 14 10.68 1.42 16.68
C GLU A 14 9.81 1.00 17.84
N ARG A 15 8.74 0.26 17.56
CA ARG A 15 7.86 -0.33 18.57
C ARG A 15 7.41 -1.72 18.17
N SER A 16 7.54 -2.67 19.08
CA SER A 16 6.93 -3.99 18.91
C SER A 16 5.41 -3.89 19.11
N LEU A 17 4.65 -4.26 18.08
CA LEU A 17 3.19 -4.34 18.14
C LEU A 17 2.74 -5.74 17.74
N LYS A 18 1.57 -6.11 18.26
CA LYS A 18 0.89 -7.36 17.93
C LYS A 18 -0.32 -7.03 17.07
N LEU A 19 -0.25 -7.31 15.77
CA LEU A 19 -1.40 -7.15 14.88
C LEU A 19 -2.33 -8.38 15.03
N ASN A 20 -3.61 -8.14 15.30
CA ASN A 20 -4.61 -9.19 15.59
C ASN A 20 -5.93 -9.03 14.81
N ARG A 21 -5.97 -8.21 13.75
CA ARG A 21 -7.22 -7.99 12.99
C ARG A 21 -7.51 -9.16 12.05
N GLY A 22 -8.59 -9.89 12.34
CA GLY A 22 -9.28 -10.88 11.48
C GLY A 22 -8.54 -12.19 11.21
N ILE A 23 -7.21 -12.18 11.26
CA ILE A 23 -6.37 -13.36 11.14
C ILE A 23 -6.26 -13.94 12.55
N ARG A 24 -6.70 -15.19 12.76
CA ARG A 24 -6.85 -15.88 14.06
C ARG A 24 -5.52 -16.14 14.81
N ARG A 25 -4.56 -15.22 14.76
CA ARG A 25 -3.28 -15.27 15.48
C ARG A 25 -2.76 -13.87 15.72
N SER A 26 -2.00 -13.72 16.79
CA SER A 26 -1.18 -12.53 17.03
C SER A 26 0.02 -12.52 16.08
N LEU A 27 0.26 -11.39 15.44
CA LEU A 27 1.36 -11.17 14.49
C LEU A 27 2.32 -10.15 15.12
N PRO A 28 3.29 -10.60 15.94
CA PRO A 28 4.27 -9.70 16.54
C PRO A 28 5.22 -9.18 15.46
N TRP A 29 5.43 -7.88 15.44
CA TRP A 29 6.38 -7.24 14.53
C TRP A 29 6.91 -5.94 15.12
N VAL A 30 8.15 -5.60 14.78
CA VAL A 30 8.76 -4.33 15.14
C VAL A 30 8.43 -3.33 14.03
N PHE A 31 7.55 -2.39 14.34
CA PHE A 31 7.13 -1.34 13.42
C PHE A 31 7.94 -0.08 13.65
N ILE A 32 8.20 0.65 12.57
CA ILE A 32 8.76 1.99 12.64
C ILE A 32 7.63 2.96 12.96
N ILE A 33 7.79 3.73 14.03
CA ILE A 33 6.89 4.82 14.38
C ILE A 33 7.27 6.03 13.52
N ALA A 34 6.32 6.52 12.74
CA ALA A 34 6.52 7.64 11.85
C ALA A 34 5.27 8.53 11.84
N ASP A 35 5.38 9.71 11.24
CA ASP A 35 4.28 10.67 11.07
C ASP A 35 3.67 10.71 9.65
N PRO A 36 3.32 9.58 8.99
CA PRO A 36 2.61 9.63 7.74
C PRO A 36 1.10 9.84 7.99
N PRO A 37 0.38 10.44 7.04
CA PRO A 37 -1.08 10.59 7.15
C PRO A 37 -1.83 9.25 7.19
N GLN A 38 -1.21 8.18 6.67
CA GLN A 38 -1.79 6.83 6.62
C GLN A 38 -0.75 5.80 7.04
N SER A 39 -1.16 4.83 7.87
CA SER A 39 -0.31 3.70 8.23
C SER A 39 -0.14 2.72 7.06
N ILE A 40 1.07 2.19 6.90
CA ILE A 40 1.44 1.32 5.78
C ILE A 40 1.91 -0.02 6.33
N ILE A 41 1.44 -1.11 5.73
CA ILE A 41 1.96 -2.45 5.96
C ILE A 41 2.89 -2.81 4.81
N GLY A 42 4.17 -3.02 5.12
CA GLY A 42 5.17 -3.39 4.12
C GLY A 42 5.04 -4.84 3.66
N ILE A 43 5.57 -5.11 2.45
CA ILE A 43 5.61 -6.45 1.87
C ILE A 43 6.55 -7.40 2.65
N ASP A 44 7.53 -6.85 3.35
CA ASP A 44 8.43 -7.54 4.27
C ASP A 44 7.67 -8.20 5.43
N PHE A 45 6.77 -7.45 6.07
CA PHE A 45 5.86 -7.97 7.08
C PHE A 45 4.99 -9.07 6.47
N LEU A 46 4.27 -8.77 5.37
CA LEU A 46 3.37 -9.71 4.71
C LEU A 46 4.07 -11.04 4.38
N ARG A 47 5.30 -10.97 3.85
CA ARG A 47 6.13 -12.15 3.57
C ARG A 47 6.48 -12.92 4.85
N HIS A 48 6.95 -12.23 5.89
CA HIS A 48 7.35 -12.87 7.14
C HIS A 48 6.21 -13.66 7.79
N ILE A 49 5.00 -13.12 7.76
CA ILE A 49 3.83 -13.75 8.37
C ILE A 49 3.01 -14.63 7.41
N ASN A 50 3.51 -14.85 6.19
CA ASN A 50 2.85 -15.62 5.13
C ASN A 50 1.44 -15.12 4.79
N LEU A 51 1.27 -13.80 4.74
CA LEU A 51 0.02 -13.16 4.37
C LEU A 51 0.02 -12.80 2.87
N LYS A 52 -0.98 -13.28 2.15
CA LYS A 52 -1.22 -12.99 0.73
C LYS A 52 -2.31 -11.92 0.62
N VAL A 53 -2.09 -10.92 -0.23
CA VAL A 53 -3.12 -9.95 -0.62
C VAL A 53 -3.87 -10.50 -1.83
N ASP A 54 -5.20 -10.52 -1.76
CA ASP A 54 -6.11 -10.76 -2.87
C ASP A 54 -6.89 -9.46 -3.15
N PRO A 55 -6.44 -8.65 -4.11
CA PRO A 55 -7.08 -7.38 -4.43
C PRO A 55 -8.49 -7.53 -5.02
N VAL A 56 -8.74 -8.62 -5.74
CA VAL A 56 -10.04 -8.87 -6.40
C VAL A 56 -11.07 -9.25 -5.35
N GLY A 57 -10.73 -10.17 -4.46
CA GLY A 57 -11.59 -10.56 -3.34
C GLY A 57 -11.58 -9.57 -2.17
N GLN A 58 -10.81 -8.46 -2.28
CA GLN A 58 -10.57 -7.48 -1.22
C GLN A 58 -10.25 -8.15 0.12
N LYS A 59 -9.33 -9.12 0.12
CA LYS A 59 -9.05 -9.94 1.31
C LYS A 59 -7.56 -10.20 1.52
N LEU A 60 -7.23 -10.46 2.78
CA LEU A 60 -5.93 -10.95 3.22
C LEU A 60 -6.06 -12.44 3.57
N ILE A 61 -5.20 -13.27 2.99
CA ILE A 61 -5.25 -14.73 3.12
C ILE A 61 -3.98 -15.19 3.82
N ASN A 62 -4.12 -15.82 4.98
CA ASN A 62 -2.99 -16.46 5.65
C ASN A 62 -2.68 -17.79 4.96
N ARG A 63 -1.48 -17.95 4.39
CA ARG A 63 -1.13 -19.17 3.64
C ARG A 63 -0.95 -20.40 4.52
N LEU A 64 -0.67 -20.23 5.82
CA LEU A 64 -0.46 -21.34 6.75
C LEU A 64 -1.78 -21.89 7.27
N THR A 65 -2.74 -21.00 7.57
CA THR A 65 -4.01 -21.39 8.21
C THR A 65 -5.22 -21.30 7.30
N THR A 66 -5.02 -20.88 6.05
CA THR A 66 -6.06 -20.55 5.04
C THR A 66 -7.14 -19.58 5.53
N CYS A 67 -6.92 -18.92 6.67
CA CYS A 67 -7.84 -17.95 7.24
C CYS A 67 -7.85 -16.70 6.37
N GLU A 68 -9.03 -16.17 6.14
CA GLU A 68 -9.23 -14.98 5.34
C GLU A 68 -9.77 -13.83 6.19
N THR A 69 -9.43 -12.62 5.81
CA THR A 69 -9.98 -11.40 6.41
C THR A 69 -10.29 -10.42 5.29
N HIS A 70 -11.55 -10.01 5.20
CA HIS A 70 -11.95 -8.99 4.25
C HIS A 70 -11.42 -7.63 4.69
N GLY A 71 -10.79 -6.94 3.76
CA GLY A 71 -10.47 -5.53 3.86
C GLY A 71 -11.68 -4.68 3.50
N THR A 72 -11.66 -3.45 4.00
CA THR A 72 -12.58 -2.40 3.56
C THR A 72 -11.81 -1.45 2.65
N PRO A 73 -12.36 -1.04 1.49
CA PRO A 73 -11.74 -0.01 0.67
C PRO A 73 -11.42 1.24 1.48
N SER A 74 -10.24 1.82 1.22
CA SER A 74 -9.82 3.07 1.85
C SER A 74 -10.54 4.25 1.20
N THR A 75 -10.99 5.22 2.00
CA THR A 75 -11.50 6.52 1.51
C THR A 75 -10.36 7.48 1.17
N VAL A 76 -9.14 7.19 1.63
CA VAL A 76 -7.94 7.94 1.25
C VAL A 76 -7.53 7.54 -0.17
N PRO A 77 -7.30 8.51 -1.08
CA PRO A 77 -6.84 8.24 -2.43
C PRO A 77 -5.57 7.38 -2.43
N SER A 78 -5.51 6.42 -3.36
CA SER A 78 -4.30 5.63 -3.58
C SER A 78 -3.13 6.56 -3.90
N VAL A 79 -2.02 6.38 -3.18
CA VAL A 79 -0.76 7.04 -3.54
C VAL A 79 -0.33 6.47 -4.89
N SER A 80 -0.39 7.28 -5.96
CA SER A 80 0.10 6.84 -7.26
C SER A 80 1.56 6.43 -7.12
N LEU A 81 1.85 5.16 -7.43
CA LEU A 81 3.22 4.62 -7.46
C LEU A 81 4.10 5.29 -8.54
N LEU A 82 3.52 6.15 -9.37
CA LEU A 82 4.18 6.94 -10.42
C LEU A 82 4.79 8.26 -9.92
N LEU A 83 4.98 8.45 -8.61
CA LEU A 83 5.74 9.58 -8.07
C LEU A 83 7.25 9.33 -8.21
N TYR A 84 7.71 9.05 -9.43
CA TYR A 84 9.14 9.04 -9.74
C TYR A 84 9.54 10.43 -10.25
N PHE A 85 10.20 11.21 -9.40
CA PHE A 85 10.71 12.53 -9.74
C PHE A 85 12.23 12.49 -9.90
N PRO A 86 12.74 12.33 -11.13
CA PRO A 86 14.18 12.28 -11.37
C PRO A 86 14.83 13.62 -11.01
N ASP A 87 15.77 13.60 -10.06
CA ASP A 87 16.58 14.77 -9.73
C ASP A 87 17.69 15.01 -10.79
N ALA A 88 18.50 16.05 -10.60
CA ALA A 88 19.54 16.42 -11.56
C ALA A 88 20.65 15.36 -11.72
N SER A 89 20.82 14.45 -10.75
CA SER A 89 21.83 13.39 -10.75
C SER A 89 21.31 12.05 -11.29
N ASP A 90 20.02 11.97 -11.59
CA ASP A 90 19.37 10.74 -11.98
C ASP A 90 19.73 10.30 -13.42
N ARG A 91 20.36 9.13 -13.54
CA ARG A 91 20.78 8.52 -14.82
C ARG A 91 19.63 8.24 -15.79
N PHE A 92 18.40 8.13 -15.32
CA PHE A 92 17.21 7.86 -16.15
C PHE A 92 16.45 9.13 -16.53
N ARG A 93 16.87 10.30 -16.04
CA ARG A 93 16.19 11.58 -16.26
C ARG A 93 15.98 11.90 -17.74
N VAL A 94 17.02 11.67 -18.55
CA VAL A 94 17.00 11.92 -20.01
C VAL A 94 15.98 11.00 -20.68
N VAL A 95 16.11 9.68 -20.50
CA VAL A 95 15.19 8.69 -21.10
C VAL A 95 13.75 8.96 -20.68
N LEU A 96 13.48 9.20 -19.40
CA LEU A 96 12.11 9.48 -18.96
C LEU A 96 11.57 10.81 -19.47
N SER A 97 12.44 11.77 -19.84
CA SER A 97 12.02 13.02 -20.47
C SER A 97 11.57 12.84 -21.91
N GLU A 98 12.03 11.78 -22.58
CA GLU A 98 11.59 11.39 -23.93
C GLU A 98 10.20 10.73 -23.92
N PHE A 99 9.78 10.15 -22.78
CA PHE A 99 8.51 9.41 -22.61
C PHE A 99 7.64 9.99 -21.48
N PRO A 100 7.12 11.23 -21.62
CA PRO A 100 6.34 11.90 -20.58
C PRO A 100 5.02 11.20 -20.22
N GLU A 101 4.46 10.41 -21.13
CA GLU A 101 3.27 9.58 -20.90
C GLU A 101 3.47 8.49 -19.84
N LEU A 102 4.70 7.99 -19.67
CA LEU A 102 5.02 7.01 -18.62
C LEU A 102 4.99 7.62 -17.20
N ARG A 103 4.98 8.96 -17.10
CA ARG A 103 4.89 9.68 -15.82
C ARG A 103 3.47 10.05 -15.42
N LYS A 104 2.50 9.87 -16.31
CA LYS A 104 1.09 10.18 -16.04
C LYS A 104 0.38 8.90 -15.56
N PRO A 105 -0.45 8.98 -14.50
CA PRO A 105 -1.34 7.88 -14.21
C PRO A 105 -2.25 7.63 -15.42
N PRO A 106 -2.58 6.36 -15.72
CA PRO A 106 -3.55 6.06 -16.77
C PRO A 106 -4.87 6.76 -16.46
N ASP A 107 -5.58 7.21 -17.48
CA ASP A 107 -6.96 7.70 -17.34
C ASP A 107 -7.84 6.51 -16.92
N ILE A 108 -7.98 6.33 -15.61
CA ILE A 108 -8.91 5.35 -15.05
C ILE A 108 -10.27 6.04 -15.03
N PRO A 109 -11.26 5.62 -15.83
CA PRO A 109 -12.60 6.15 -15.72
C PRO A 109 -13.07 5.94 -14.28
N SER A 110 -13.57 7.01 -13.67
CA SER A 110 -14.21 6.95 -12.35
C SER A 110 -15.23 5.83 -12.37
N VAL A 111 -15.04 4.83 -11.51
CA VAL A 111 -16.07 3.83 -11.25
C VAL A 111 -17.26 4.62 -10.73
N ASP A 112 -18.33 4.72 -11.54
CA ASP A 112 -19.61 5.17 -11.04
C ASP A 112 -19.96 4.26 -9.86
N ASP A 113 -20.14 4.85 -8.68
CA ASP A 113 -20.70 4.19 -7.50
C ASP A 113 -22.17 3.88 -7.80
N GLY A 114 -22.37 2.90 -8.69
CA GLY A 114 -23.64 2.31 -9.04
C GLY A 114 -24.12 1.53 -7.83
N TYR A 115 -24.99 2.17 -7.05
CA TYR A 115 -25.83 1.59 -6.02
C TYR A 115 -26.40 0.24 -6.50
N CYS A 116 -25.82 -0.88 -6.07
CA CYS A 116 -26.42 -2.18 -6.32
C CYS A 116 -27.53 -2.37 -5.28
N SER A 117 -28.77 -2.09 -5.70
CA SER A 117 -29.96 -2.38 -4.92
C SER A 117 -30.04 -3.89 -4.64
N PRO A 118 -30.38 -4.33 -3.41
CA PRO A 118 -30.37 -5.74 -3.06
C PRO A 118 -31.60 -6.42 -3.65
N HIS A 119 -31.41 -7.18 -4.73
CA HIS A 119 -32.37 -8.20 -5.14
C HIS A 119 -31.66 -9.49 -5.58
N CYS A 120 -32.06 -10.56 -4.89
CA CYS A 120 -31.75 -11.99 -5.01
C CYS A 120 -30.49 -12.49 -4.31
#